data_AF-L1P744-F1
#
_entry.id   AF-L1P744-F1
#
_cell.length_a   1.000
_cell.length_b   1.000
_cell.length_c   1.000
_cell.angle_alpha   90.00
_cell.angle_beta   90.00
_cell.angle_gamma   90.00
#
_symmetry.space_group_name_H-M   'P 1'
#
loop_
_entity.id
_entity.type
_entity.pdbx_description
1 polymer ?
#
loop_
_entity_poly.entity_id
_entity_poly.type
_entity_poly.pdbx_seq_one_letter_code
_entity_poly.pdbx_strand_id
1 'polypeptide(L)'
;MPKWGDEYKLKDNDILVNSTGTGTVGRVGMFSKEILGDYPFIVPDSHISVVRLSSKMNSYYIYEVMNSMIIQQYIEDNLAGSTNQKELYIGILEKSLIPLPPFAEQQRIVEKIEEL
;
A
#
# COMPACT_ATOMS: atom_id res chain seq x y z
N MET A 1 -3.18 -11.63 27.48
CA MET A 1 -3.46 -11.66 26.03
C MET A 1 -2.65 -10.54 25.39
N PRO A 2 -2.05 -10.74 24.20
CA PRO A 2 -1.35 -9.65 23.51
C PRO A 2 -2.34 -8.51 23.21
N LYS A 3 -1.86 -7.26 23.31
CA LYS A 3 -2.66 -6.04 23.06
C LYS A 3 -3.26 -6.00 21.65
N TRP A 4 -2.60 -6.64 20.69
CA TRP A 4 -2.96 -6.65 19.27
C TRP A 4 -3.07 -8.09 18.77
N GLY A 5 -4.15 -8.37 18.02
CA GLY A 5 -4.32 -9.61 17.27
C GLY A 5 -3.32 -9.73 16.10
N ASP A 6 -3.17 -10.93 15.56
CA ASP A 6 -2.23 -11.21 14.45
C ASP A 6 -2.65 -10.52 13.15
N GLU A 7 -3.92 -10.16 13.00
CA GLU A 7 -4.46 -9.42 11.86
C GLU A 7 -3.85 -8.01 11.73
N TYR A 8 -3.52 -7.38 12.86
CA TYR A 8 -2.95 -6.02 12.93
C TYR A 8 -1.44 -5.98 12.75
N LYS A 9 -0.76 -7.13 12.89
CA LYS A 9 0.68 -7.21 12.71
C LYS A 9 1.00 -7.15 11.22
N LEU A 10 1.96 -6.30 10.83
CA LEU A 10 2.43 -6.24 9.46
C LEU A 10 3.05 -7.58 9.05
N LYS A 11 2.81 -7.94 7.79
CA LYS A 11 3.33 -9.14 7.12
C LYS A 11 4.23 -8.71 5.98
N ASP A 12 5.23 -9.53 5.70
CA ASP A 12 6.18 -9.30 4.62
C ASP A 12 5.47 -8.99 3.30
N ASN A 13 5.90 -7.94 2.61
CA ASN A 13 5.31 -7.39 1.40
C ASN A 13 3.88 -6.81 1.56
N ASP A 14 3.45 -6.47 2.77
CA ASP A 14 2.30 -5.60 2.97
C ASP A 14 2.59 -4.23 2.35
N ILE A 15 1.63 -3.69 1.59
CA ILE A 15 1.72 -2.36 1.00
C ILE A 15 1.11 -1.37 2.00
N LEU A 16 1.84 -0.31 2.31
CA LEU A 16 1.46 0.73 3.25
C LEU A 16 1.09 1.98 2.48
N VAL A 17 -0.06 2.58 2.79
CA VAL A 17 -0.51 3.84 2.18
C VAL A 17 -0.69 4.87 3.27
N ASN A 18 -0.06 6.03 3.12
CA ASN A 18 -0.25 7.12 4.05
C ASN A 18 -1.64 7.75 3.85
N SER A 19 -2.46 7.74 4.90
CA SER A 19 -3.87 8.14 4.86
C SER A 19 -4.09 9.62 5.16
N THR A 20 -3.13 10.31 5.80
CA THR A 20 -3.30 11.72 6.21
C THR A 20 -2.04 12.55 6.02
N GLY A 21 -2.21 13.86 5.89
CA GLY A 21 -1.12 14.83 5.82
C GLY A 21 -1.03 15.59 4.50
N THR A 22 -0.75 16.89 4.58
CA THR A 22 -0.70 17.76 3.41
C THR A 22 0.49 17.41 2.50
N GLY A 23 0.22 16.99 1.27
CA GLY A 23 1.25 16.62 0.29
C GLY A 23 1.92 15.26 0.54
N THR A 24 1.43 14.49 1.51
CA THR A 24 1.94 13.15 1.84
C THR A 24 0.89 12.05 1.72
N VAL A 25 -0.40 12.39 1.64
CA VAL A 25 -1.49 11.42 1.45
C VAL A 25 -1.31 10.68 0.12
N GLY A 26 -1.55 9.37 0.13
CA GLY A 26 -1.44 8.52 -1.06
C GLY A 26 -0.04 7.96 -1.31
N ARG A 27 0.99 8.43 -0.58
CA ARG A 27 2.34 7.85 -0.65
C ARG A 27 2.31 6.38 -0.26
N VAL A 28 3.00 5.59 -1.07
CA VAL A 28 3.01 4.14 -0.95
C VAL A 28 4.40 3.68 -0.48
N GLY A 29 4.41 2.82 0.52
CA GLY A 29 5.59 2.08 0.97
C GLY A 29 5.32 0.59 0.94
N MET A 30 6.37 -0.21 1.01
CA MET A 30 6.25 -1.66 1.17
C MET A 30 6.99 -2.08 2.44
N PHE A 31 6.32 -2.88 3.26
CA PHE A 31 6.91 -3.43 4.45
C PHE A 31 7.78 -4.64 4.12
N SER A 32 9.06 -4.59 4.50
CA SER A 32 9.96 -5.74 4.49
C SER A 32 10.21 -6.20 5.92
N LYS A 33 10.09 -7.50 6.20
CA LYS A 33 10.42 -8.05 7.52
C LYS A 33 11.89 -7.80 7.93
N GLU A 34 12.77 -7.47 6.98
CA GLU A 34 14.18 -7.17 7.26
C GLU A 34 14.36 -5.95 8.17
N ILE A 35 13.39 -5.02 8.18
CA ILE A 35 13.44 -3.84 9.04
C ILE A 35 13.06 -4.12 10.50
N LEU A 36 12.63 -5.35 10.82
CA LEU A 36 12.21 -5.70 12.19
C LEU A 36 13.38 -5.69 13.18
N GLY A 37 14.59 -6.05 12.76
CA GLY A 37 15.73 -6.21 13.68
C GLY A 37 15.37 -7.15 14.84
N ASP A 38 15.48 -6.65 16.08
CA ASP A 38 15.14 -7.39 17.29
C ASP A 38 13.65 -7.34 17.66
N TYR A 39 12.84 -6.56 16.94
CA TYR A 39 11.41 -6.44 17.22
C TYR A 39 10.62 -7.63 16.65
N PRO A 40 9.68 -8.22 17.41
CA PRO A 40 8.97 -9.41 16.95
C PRO A 40 7.91 -9.13 15.87
N PHE A 41 7.38 -7.90 15.84
CA PHE A 41 6.39 -7.43 14.86
C PHE A 41 6.26 -5.91 14.91
N ILE A 42 5.64 -5.34 13.88
CA ILE A 42 5.22 -3.94 13.82
C ILE A 42 3.70 -3.89 13.64
N VAL A 43 3.05 -2.93 14.28
CA VAL A 43 1.64 -2.59 14.06
C VAL A 43 1.61 -1.19 13.45
N PRO A 44 0.91 -0.98 12.33
CA PRO A 44 0.80 0.33 11.71
C PRO A 44 0.02 1.29 12.63
N ASP A 45 0.38 2.57 12.57
CA ASP A 45 -0.40 3.63 13.20
C ASP A 45 -1.74 3.86 12.48
N SER A 46 -2.71 4.52 13.12
CA SER A 46 -4.05 4.77 12.55
C SER A 46 -4.05 5.57 11.25
N HIS A 47 -2.98 6.33 10.98
CA HIS A 47 -2.85 7.12 9.76
C HIS A 47 -2.24 6.33 8.59
N ILE A 48 -1.98 5.03 8.75
CA ILE A 48 -1.45 4.15 7.70
C ILE A 48 -2.49 3.09 7.35
N SER A 49 -2.93 3.09 6.09
CA SER A 49 -3.74 2.01 5.54
C SER A 49 -2.84 0.87 5.06
N VAL A 50 -3.25 -0.37 5.32
CA VAL A 50 -2.51 -1.58 4.88
C VAL A 50 -3.29 -2.27 3.76
N VAL A 51 -2.67 -2.38 2.59
CA VAL A 51 -3.14 -3.19 1.48
C VAL A 51 -2.41 -4.53 1.53
N ARG A 52 -3.11 -5.56 2.01
CA ARG A 52 -2.59 -6.92 2.15
C ARG A 52 -3.16 -7.82 1.06
N LEU A 53 -2.28 -8.41 0.26
CA LEU A 53 -2.67 -9.19 -0.90
C LEU A 53 -2.82 -10.68 -0.58
N SER A 54 -3.64 -11.35 -1.37
CA SER A 54 -3.67 -12.82 -1.41
C SER A 54 -2.41 -13.36 -2.08
N SER A 55 -2.02 -14.61 -1.78
CA SER A 55 -0.84 -15.27 -2.35
C SER A 55 -0.87 -15.48 -3.87
N LYS A 56 -1.97 -15.15 -4.55
CA LYS A 56 -2.12 -15.26 -6.01
C LYS A 56 -1.69 -13.99 -6.77
N MET A 57 -1.31 -12.93 -6.06
CA MET A 57 -0.90 -11.66 -6.65
C MET A 57 0.55 -11.36 -6.30
N ASN A 58 1.27 -10.74 -7.22
CA ASN A 58 2.63 -10.26 -6.96
C ASN A 58 2.54 -8.88 -6.28
N SER A 59 3.01 -8.79 -5.02
CA SER A 59 2.99 -7.53 -4.25
C SER A 59 3.80 -6.41 -4.89
N TYR A 60 4.94 -6.72 -5.51
CA TYR A 60 5.77 -5.74 -6.18
C TYR A 60 5.03 -5.15 -7.38
N TYR A 61 4.29 -5.98 -8.13
CA TYR A 61 3.46 -5.48 -9.23
C TYR A 61 2.37 -4.52 -8.74
N ILE A 62 1.65 -4.89 -7.69
CA ILE A 62 0.61 -4.02 -7.14
C ILE A 62 1.20 -2.74 -6.54
N TYR A 63 2.37 -2.84 -5.91
CA TYR A 63 3.12 -1.67 -5.43
C TYR A 63 3.44 -0.71 -6.58
N GLU A 64 3.93 -1.20 -7.72
CA GLU A 64 4.19 -0.37 -8.90
C GLU A 64 2.90 0.23 -9.49
N VAL A 65 1.83 -0.55 -9.56
CA VAL A 65 0.52 -0.02 -10.02
C VAL A 65 0.01 1.07 -9.08
N MET A 66 0.14 0.90 -7.77
CA MET A 66 -0.27 1.91 -6.80
C MET A 66 0.58 3.18 -6.85
N ASN A 67 1.86 3.07 -7.23
CA ASN A 67 2.73 4.23 -7.50
C ASN A 67 2.52 4.84 -8.88
N SER A 68 1.78 4.18 -9.78
CA SER A 68 1.53 4.72 -11.11
C SER A 68 0.75 6.04 -11.07
N MET A 69 1.03 6.90 -12.04
CA MET A 69 0.36 8.20 -12.19
C MET A 69 -1.16 8.08 -12.18
N ILE A 70 -1.70 7.00 -12.76
CA ILE A 70 -3.16 6.78 -12.84
C ILE A 70 -3.76 6.59 -11.45
N ILE A 71 -3.14 5.75 -10.61
CA ILE A 71 -3.66 5.49 -9.25
C ILE A 71 -3.39 6.67 -8.33
N GLN A 72 -2.22 7.31 -8.44
CA GLN A 72 -1.90 8.49 -7.64
C GLN A 72 -2.83 9.67 -7.95
N GLN A 73 -3.15 9.90 -9.23
CA GLN A 73 -4.13 10.92 -9.62
C GLN A 73 -5.53 10.56 -9.12
N TYR A 74 -5.95 9.30 -9.25
CA TYR A 74 -7.23 8.85 -8.72
C TYR A 74 -7.34 9.09 -7.20
N ILE A 75 -6.28 8.77 -6.46
CA ILE A 75 -6.22 9.04 -5.01
C ILE A 75 -6.38 10.55 -4.77
N GLU A 76 -5.58 11.39 -5.45
CA GLU A 76 -5.62 12.85 -5.28
C GLU A 76 -7.01 13.45 -5.55
N ASP A 77 -7.66 13.01 -6.63
CA ASP A 77 -8.98 13.48 -7.05
C ASP A 77 -10.10 13.08 -6.07
N ASN A 78 -9.88 12.04 -5.28
CA ASN A 78 -10.86 11.49 -4.34
C ASN A 78 -10.54 11.79 -2.87
N LEU A 79 -9.48 12.56 -2.57
CA LEU A 79 -9.18 12.96 -1.19
C LEU A 79 -10.30 13.79 -0.60
N ALA A 80 -10.60 13.52 0.67
CA ALA A 80 -11.58 14.28 1.41
C ALA A 80 -10.91 15.34 2.29
N GLY A 81 -11.70 16.37 2.62
CA GLY A 81 -11.33 17.41 3.56
C GLY A 81 -11.01 18.76 2.91
N SER A 82 -10.49 19.68 3.70
CA SER A 82 -10.22 21.07 3.30
C SER A 82 -8.73 21.31 3.07
N THR A 83 -8.34 22.49 2.58
CA THR A 83 -6.97 22.86 2.19
C THR A 83 -5.87 22.45 3.19
N ASN A 84 -6.18 22.36 4.50
CA ASN A 84 -5.22 22.02 5.56
C ASN A 84 -5.44 20.64 6.21
N GLN A 85 -6.47 19.90 5.81
CA GLN A 85 -6.75 18.55 6.31
C GLN A 85 -7.21 17.71 5.13
N LYS A 86 -6.25 17.01 4.49
CA LYS A 86 -6.53 16.01 3.47
C LYS A 86 -6.47 14.62 4.10
N GLU A 87 -7.50 13.83 3.86
CA GLU A 87 -7.63 12.46 4.34
C GLU A 87 -8.02 11.50 3.20
N LEU A 88 -7.42 10.31 3.23
CA LEU A 88 -7.74 9.20 2.37
C LEU A 88 -8.54 8.17 3.18
N TYR A 89 -9.82 8.04 2.84
CA TYR A 89 -10.65 6.97 3.39
C TYR A 89 -10.34 5.64 2.71
N ILE A 90 -10.34 4.55 3.49
CA ILE A 90 -10.08 3.19 2.99
C ILE A 90 -11.00 2.79 1.83
N GLY A 91 -12.24 3.27 1.82
CA GLY A 91 -13.21 2.99 0.75
C GLY A 91 -12.82 3.57 -0.62
N ILE A 92 -11.86 4.49 -0.69
CA ILE A 92 -11.29 4.96 -1.96
C ILE A 92 -10.32 3.90 -2.52
N LEU A 93 -9.49 3.32 -1.65
CA LEU A 93 -8.60 2.21 -2.02
C LEU A 93 -9.41 0.98 -2.46
N GLU A 94 -10.50 0.65 -1.76
CA GLU A 94 -11.38 -0.47 -2.12
C GLU A 94 -12.05 -0.31 -3.50
N LYS A 95 -12.26 0.93 -3.95
CA LYS A 95 -12.88 1.24 -5.25
C LYS A 95 -11.87 1.46 -6.37
N SER A 96 -10.58 1.45 -6.06
CA SER A 96 -9.52 1.65 -7.04
C SER A 96 -9.52 0.48 -8.04
N LEU A 97 -9.57 0.81 -9.33
CA LEU A 97 -9.50 -0.19 -10.39
C LEU A 97 -8.05 -0.55 -10.67
N ILE A 98 -7.69 -1.80 -10.34
CA ILE A 98 -6.34 -2.31 -10.51
C ILE A 98 -6.30 -3.27 -11.70
N PRO A 99 -5.48 -3.01 -12.74
CA PRO A 99 -5.24 -3.99 -13.79
C PRO A 99 -4.59 -5.23 -13.16
N LEU A 100 -5.12 -6.42 -13.45
CA LEU A 100 -4.62 -7.67 -12.87
C LEU A 100 -4.36 -8.70 -13.97
N PRO A 101 -3.22 -8.62 -14.66
CA PRO A 101 -2.85 -9.62 -15.66
C PRO A 101 -2.50 -10.96 -14.99
N PRO A 102 -2.30 -12.06 -15.74
CA PRO A 102 -1.84 -13.33 -15.18
C PRO A 102 -0.55 -13.17 -14.38
N PHE A 103 -0.35 -13.99 -13.35
CA PHE A 103 0.79 -13.86 -12.43
C PHE A 103 2.16 -13.82 -13.13
N ALA A 104 2.37 -14.62 -14.17
CA ALA A 104 3.61 -14.61 -14.95
C ALA A 104 3.86 -13.25 -15.64
N GLU A 105 2.80 -12.58 -16.08
CA GLU A 105 2.89 -11.24 -16.68
C GLU A 105 3.14 -10.16 -15.62
N GLN A 106 2.54 -10.29 -14.42
CA GLN A 106 2.86 -9.42 -13.29
C GLN A 106 4.36 -9.48 -12.97
N GLN A 107 4.93 -10.69 -12.92
CA GLN A 107 6.36 -10.91 -12.68
C GLN A 107 7.23 -10.27 -13.77
N ARG A 108 6.91 -10.50 -15.04
CA ARG A 108 7.63 -9.93 -16.18
C ARG A 108 7.63 -8.40 -16.18
N ILE A 109 6.52 -7.77 -15.77
CA ILE A 109 6.41 -6.31 -15.67
C ILE A 109 7.33 -5.77 -14.57
N VAL A 110 7.33 -6.40 -13.38
CA VAL A 110 8.19 -6.00 -12.25
C VAL A 110 9.66 -6.09 -12.64
N GLU A 111 10.09 -7.23 -13.19
CA GLU A 111 11.46 -7.41 -13.68
C GLU A 111 11.86 -6.32 -14.67
N LYS A 112 10.92 -5.92 -15.55
CA LYS A 112 11.23 -4.87 -16.53
C LYS A 112 11.37 -3.49 -15.90
N ILE A 113 10.63 -3.20 -14.83
CA ILE A 113 10.72 -1.91 -14.11
C ILE A 113 12.03 -1.84 -13.33
N GLU A 114 12.48 -2.94 -12.71
CA GLU A 114 13.74 -3.00 -11.96
C GLU A 114 15.00 -2.81 -12.83
N GLU A 115 14.88 -3.05 -14.14
CA GLU A 115 15.97 -2.82 -15.12
C GLU A 115 16.12 -1.35 -15.57
N LEU A 116 15.17 -0.46 -15.23
CA LEU A 116 15.17 0.95 -15.67
C LEU A 116 15.95 1.86 -14.71
#